data_AF-A0A521SA15-F1
#
_entry.id   AF-A0A521SA15-F1
#
_cell.length_a   1.000
_cell.length_b   1.000
_cell.length_c   1.000
_cell.angle_alpha   90.00
_cell.angle_beta   90.00
_cell.angle_gamma   90.00
#
_symmetry.space_group_name_H-M   'P 1'
#
loop_
_entity.id
_entity.type
_entity.pdbx_description
1 polymer ?
#
loop_
_entity_poly.entity_id
_entity_poly.type
_entity_poly.pdbx_seq_one_letter_code
_entity_poly.pdbx_strand_id
1 'polypeptide(L)'
;MATIKIVQNDTRPPLEFDITQDGKAVNLTGATVKFYMKNADTGAVKINGAACTITDAVKGKCRYSWQASDTNTVGTYSGEVEVTFPDSSIHTGYKQMIIVVRDDI
;
A
#
# COMPACT_ATOMS: atom_id res chain seq x y z
N MET A 1 13.92 -4.61 -0.38
CA MET A 1 12.45 -4.62 -0.52
C MET A 1 11.86 -4.55 0.88
N ALA A 2 10.87 -3.68 1.12
CA ALA A 2 10.22 -3.60 2.43
C ALA A 2 9.25 -4.78 2.59
N THR A 3 9.36 -5.50 3.71
CA THR A 3 8.48 -6.63 4.05
C THR A 3 7.63 -6.24 5.25
N ILE A 4 6.32 -6.25 5.06
CA ILE A 4 5.33 -5.93 6.08
C ILE A 4 4.70 -7.23 6.55
N LYS A 5 4.62 -7.43 7.86
CA LYS A 5 4.02 -8.63 8.46
C LYS A 5 2.77 -8.20 9.22
N ILE A 6 1.65 -8.85 8.91
CA ILE A 6 0.37 -8.64 9.59
C ILE A 6 -0.26 -9.99 9.91
N VAL A 7 -1.03 -10.04 11.00
CA VAL A 7 -1.78 -11.25 11.39
C VAL A 7 -3.15 -11.23 10.73
N GLN A 8 -3.67 -12.41 10.40
CA GLN A 8 -5.00 -12.57 9.84
C GLN A 8 -6.06 -11.91 10.73
N ASN A 9 -7.03 -11.22 10.12
CA ASN A 9 -8.09 -10.45 10.80
C ASN A 9 -7.63 -9.25 11.63
N ASP A 10 -6.33 -8.99 11.74
CA ASP A 10 -5.84 -7.78 12.38
C ASP A 10 -6.01 -6.58 11.45
N THR A 11 -6.28 -5.42 12.06
CA THR A 11 -6.38 -4.13 11.39
C THR A 11 -5.30 -3.15 11.85
N ARG A 12 -4.44 -3.58 12.79
CA ARG A 12 -3.35 -2.80 13.38
C ARG A 12 -2.04 -3.62 13.42
N PRO A 13 -0.88 -2.96 13.33
CA PRO A 13 -0.71 -1.56 12.95
C PRO A 13 -1.13 -1.31 11.48
N PRO A 14 -1.55 -0.08 11.14
CA PRO A 14 -1.85 0.28 9.76
C PRO A 14 -0.58 0.17 8.91
N LEU A 15 -0.76 0.01 7.60
CA LEU A 15 0.34 -0.03 6.66
C LEU A 15 0.83 1.40 6.39
N GLU A 16 1.99 1.75 6.94
CA GLU A 16 2.64 3.04 6.71
C GLU A 16 3.76 2.90 5.67
N PHE A 17 3.79 3.82 4.72
CA PHE A 17 4.83 3.83 3.68
C PHE A 17 5.12 5.25 3.19
N ASP A 18 6.34 5.41 2.70
CA ASP A 18 6.81 6.61 2.03
C ASP A 18 6.87 6.40 0.51
N ILE A 19 6.43 7.42 -0.21
CA ILE A 19 6.53 7.55 -1.66
C ILE A 19 7.76 8.38 -1.97
N THR A 20 8.77 7.69 -2.51
CA THR A 20 10.04 8.27 -2.91
C THR A 20 10.32 7.93 -4.36
N GLN A 21 10.75 8.91 -5.15
CA GLN A 21 11.21 8.75 -6.52
C GLN A 21 12.68 9.13 -6.58
N ASP A 22 13.53 8.24 -7.12
CA ASP A 22 14.98 8.47 -7.22
C ASP A 22 15.65 8.85 -5.88
N GLY A 23 15.18 8.24 -4.78
CA GLY A 23 15.65 8.52 -3.43
C GLY A 23 15.17 9.84 -2.82
N LYS A 24 14.32 10.61 -3.51
CA LYS A 24 13.70 11.84 -2.99
C LYS A 24 12.23 11.63 -2.66
N ALA A 25 11.77 12.22 -1.56
CA ALA A 25 10.35 12.23 -1.22
C ALA A 25 9.55 12.94 -2.31
N VAL A 26 8.46 12.32 -2.73
CA VAL A 26 7.54 12.89 -3.71
C VAL A 26 6.53 13.76 -2.97
N ASN A 27 6.33 14.99 -3.44
CA ASN A 27 5.29 15.86 -2.89
C ASN A 27 3.91 15.43 -3.41
N LEU A 28 3.04 15.00 -2.49
CA LEU A 28 1.70 14.51 -2.77
C LEU A 28 0.61 15.58 -2.52
N THR A 29 0.97 16.86 -2.44
CA THR A 29 0.01 17.94 -2.17
C THR A 29 -1.02 18.01 -3.31
N GLY A 30 -2.30 17.79 -2.96
CA GLY A 30 -3.39 17.72 -3.94
C GLY A 30 -3.40 16.43 -4.78
N ALA A 31 -2.51 15.48 -4.49
CA ALA A 31 -2.50 14.17 -5.14
C ALA A 31 -3.44 13.21 -4.40
N THR A 32 -3.85 12.15 -5.10
CA THR A 32 -4.56 11.01 -4.50
C THR A 32 -3.70 9.76 -4.61
N VAL A 33 -3.78 8.90 -3.60
CA VAL A 33 -2.97 7.69 -3.52
C VAL A 33 -3.89 6.49 -3.39
N LYS A 34 -3.68 5.49 -4.25
CA LYS A 34 -4.39 4.23 -4.25
C LYS A 34 -3.43 3.08 -4.01
N PHE A 35 -3.85 2.15 -3.17
CA PHE A 35 -3.14 0.91 -2.90
C PHE A 35 -3.80 -0.26 -3.61
N TYR A 36 -2.96 -1.07 -4.24
CA TYR A 36 -3.31 -2.31 -4.90
C TYR A 36 -2.56 -3.44 -4.23
N MET A 37 -3.21 -4.58 -4.09
CA MET A 37 -2.63 -5.77 -3.47
C MET A 37 -3.08 -6.98 -4.26
N LYS A 38 -2.13 -7.82 -4.63
CA LYS A 38 -2.39 -9.10 -5.29
C LYS A 38 -1.60 -10.21 -4.60
N ASN A 39 -2.13 -11.42 -4.63
CA ASN A 39 -1.41 -12.59 -4.15
C ASN A 39 -0.15 -12.78 -5.00
N ALA A 40 1.00 -12.91 -4.34
CA ALA A 40 2.28 -12.98 -5.03
C ALA A 40 2.50 -14.30 -5.78
N ASP A 41 1.80 -15.36 -5.35
CA ASP A 41 1.90 -16.72 -5.91
C ASP A 41 0.89 -16.92 -7.04
N THR A 42 -0.39 -16.64 -6.79
CA THR A 42 -1.48 -16.88 -7.75
C THR A 42 -1.78 -15.68 -8.66
N GLY A 43 -1.30 -14.49 -8.32
CA GLY A 43 -1.60 -13.25 -9.04
C GLY A 43 -3.01 -12.70 -8.80
N ALA A 44 -3.83 -13.37 -7.98
CA ALA A 44 -5.20 -12.94 -7.70
C ALA A 44 -5.24 -11.58 -6.97
N VAL A 45 -6.00 -10.62 -7.51
CA VAL A 45 -6.13 -9.28 -6.92
C VAL A 45 -6.99 -9.35 -5.66
N LYS A 46 -6.41 -8.94 -4.53
CA LYS A 46 -7.07 -8.85 -3.22
C LYS A 46 -7.62 -7.45 -2.99
N ILE A 47 -6.84 -6.42 -3.32
CA ILE A 47 -7.21 -5.00 -3.24
C ILE A 47 -7.00 -4.39 -4.62
N ASN A 48 -8.06 -3.81 -5.19
CA ASN A 48 -8.04 -3.20 -6.51
C ASN A 48 -8.22 -1.67 -6.42
N GLY A 49 -7.27 -0.98 -5.81
CA GLY A 49 -7.23 0.49 -5.79
C GLY A 49 -7.98 1.12 -4.62
N ALA A 50 -7.67 0.67 -3.40
CA ALA A 50 -8.22 1.27 -2.19
C ALA A 50 -7.54 2.61 -1.88
N ALA A 51 -8.32 3.60 -1.46
CA ALA A 51 -7.78 4.92 -1.15
C ALA A 51 -6.90 4.91 0.11
N CYS A 52 -5.72 5.52 0.01
CA CYS A 52 -4.81 5.71 1.13
C CYS A 52 -4.97 7.10 1.75
N THR A 53 -4.72 7.20 3.05
CA THR A 53 -4.65 8.47 3.74
C THR A 53 -3.25 9.04 3.66
N ILE A 54 -3.10 10.26 3.13
CA ILE A 54 -1.82 10.97 3.12
C ILE A 54 -1.61 11.58 4.50
N THR A 55 -0.54 11.18 5.20
CA THR A 55 -0.22 11.67 6.54
C THR A 55 0.73 12.86 6.51
N ASP A 56 1.65 12.89 5.53
CA ASP A 56 2.53 14.02 5.28
C ASP A 56 2.75 14.15 3.77
N ALA A 57 2.05 15.09 3.14
CA ALA A 57 2.10 15.27 1.69
C ALA A 57 3.49 15.71 1.20
N VAL A 58 4.18 16.56 1.97
CA VAL A 58 5.48 17.13 1.57
C VAL A 58 6.59 16.07 1.63
N LYS A 59 6.52 15.18 2.62
CA LYS A 59 7.45 14.04 2.78
C LYS A 59 6.99 12.77 2.07
N GLY A 60 5.90 12.82 1.31
CA GLY A 60 5.36 11.67 0.60
C GLY A 60 4.92 10.52 1.52
N LYS A 61 4.53 10.79 2.77
CA LYS A 61 4.10 9.76 3.72
C LYS A 61 2.62 9.48 3.58
N CYS A 62 2.31 8.20 3.47
CA CYS A 62 0.95 7.70 3.37
C CYS A 62 0.74 6.55 4.36
N ARG A 63 -0.53 6.34 4.68
CA ARG A 63 -1.02 5.28 5.52
C ARG A 63 -2.21 4.63 4.85
N TYR A 64 -2.18 3.31 4.76
CA TYR A 64 -3.31 2.48 4.44
C TYR A 64 -3.84 1.82 5.72
N SER A 65 -5.15 1.93 5.96
CA SER A 65 -5.79 1.26 7.09
C SER A 65 -6.43 -0.03 6.59
N TRP A 66 -5.93 -1.15 7.09
CA TRP A 66 -6.42 -2.48 6.73
C TRP A 66 -7.88 -2.67 7.11
N GLN A 67 -8.62 -3.38 6.26
CA GLN A 67 -9.93 -3.93 6.58
C GLN A 67 -9.79 -5.43 6.87
N ALA A 68 -10.66 -5.98 7.72
CA ALA A 68 -10.61 -7.41 8.07
C ALA A 68 -10.70 -8.33 6.83
N SER A 69 -11.39 -7.90 5.76
CA SER A 69 -11.46 -8.60 4.48
C SER A 69 -10.12 -8.67 3.73
N ASP A 70 -9.25 -7.69 3.94
CA ASP A 70 -7.95 -7.60 3.25
C ASP A 70 -6.95 -8.59 3.84
N THR A 71 -6.98 -8.76 5.16
CA THR A 71 -6.09 -9.67 5.90
C THR A 71 -6.76 -11.02 6.19
N ASN A 72 -7.95 -11.31 5.66
CA ASN A 72 -8.69 -12.55 5.95
C ASN A 72 -8.04 -13.82 5.35
N THR A 73 -7.02 -13.69 4.50
CA THR A 73 -6.37 -14.83 3.85
C THR A 73 -4.88 -14.80 4.14
N VAL A 74 -4.39 -15.87 4.76
CA VAL A 74 -2.96 -16.06 5.01
C VAL A 74 -2.21 -16.29 3.70
N GLY A 75 -1.01 -15.72 3.60
CA GLY A 75 -0.17 -15.84 2.42
C GLY A 75 0.72 -14.63 2.18
N THR A 76 1.46 -14.70 1.07
CA THR A 76 2.34 -13.63 0.62
C THR A 76 1.66 -12.84 -0.50
N TYR A 77 1.69 -11.53 -0.38
CA TYR A 77 1.05 -10.59 -1.29
C TYR A 77 2.05 -9.53 -1.74
N SER A 78 1.91 -9.12 -2.99
CA SER A 78 2.63 -7.99 -3.55
C SER A 78 1.69 -6.78 -3.56
N GLY A 79 2.09 -5.76 -2.81
CA GLY A 79 1.43 -4.46 -2.76
C GLY A 79 2.10 -3.47 -3.69
N GLU A 80 1.29 -2.69 -4.39
CA GLU A 80 1.73 -1.64 -5.29
C GLU A 80 0.93 -0.36 -5.03
N VAL A 81 1.60 0.78 -5.17
CA VAL A 81 0.98 2.10 -4.96
C VAL A 81 0.90 2.87 -6.27
N GLU A 82 -0.28 3.42 -6.53
CA GLU A 82 -0.55 4.37 -7.60
C GLU A 82 -0.79 5.75 -7.01
N VAL A 83 -0.17 6.76 -7.62
CA VAL A 83 -0.38 8.16 -7.26
C VAL A 83 -0.93 8.90 -8.47
N THR A 84 -2.01 9.63 -8.26
CA THR A 84 -2.58 10.55 -9.25
C THR A 84 -2.35 11.98 -8.78
N PHE A 85 -1.57 12.73 -9.54
CA PHE A 85 -1.26 14.14 -9.26
C PHE A 85 -2.39 15.06 -9.73
N PRO A 86 -2.47 16.29 -9.18
CA PRO A 86 -3.46 17.29 -9.60
C PRO A 86 -3.32 17.69 -11.07
N ASP A 87 -2.14 17.50 -11.66
CA ASP A 87 -1.86 17.72 -13.09
C ASP A 87 -2.43 16.60 -14.00
N SER A 88 -3.30 15.73 -13.49
CA SER A 88 -3.82 14.51 -14.16
C SER A 88 -2.76 13.46 -14.52
N SER A 89 -1.49 13.69 -14.18
CA SER A 89 -0.44 12.69 -14.29
C SER A 89 -0.69 11.54 -13.32
N ILE A 90 -0.82 10.32 -13.85
CA ILE A 90 -0.95 9.10 -13.06
C ILE A 90 0.37 8.35 -13.16
N HIS A 91 0.85 7.84 -12.03
CA HIS A 91 2.03 7.01 -12.00
C HIS A 91 1.80 5.84 -11.06
N THR A 92 1.81 4.66 -11.66
CA THR A 92 1.57 3.38 -11.01
C THR A 92 2.92 2.72 -10.73
N GLY A 93 3.09 2.13 -9.55
CA GLY A 93 4.33 1.41 -9.22
C GLY A 93 5.41 2.25 -8.52
N TYR A 94 5.07 3.41 -7.96
CA TYR A 94 6.02 4.23 -7.20
C TYR A 94 6.72 3.47 -6.07
N LYS A 95 5.98 2.56 -5.44
CA LYS A 95 6.47 1.73 -4.34
C LYS A 95 5.86 0.35 -4.46
N GLN A 96 6.74 -0.66 -4.50
CA GLN A 96 6.36 -2.06 -4.38
C GLN A 96 6.81 -2.58 -3.02
N MET A 97 5.95 -3.35 -2.37
CA MET A 97 6.19 -3.92 -1.06
C MET A 97 5.63 -5.32 -0.96
N ILE A 98 6.22 -6.15 -0.12
CA ILE A 98 5.74 -7.50 0.14
C ILE A 98 4.98 -7.48 1.46
N ILE A 99 3.74 -7.96 1.45
CA ILE A 99 2.89 -8.10 2.62
C ILE A 99 2.73 -9.59 2.90
N VAL A 100 3.09 -10.01 4.11
CA VAL A 100 2.93 -11.37 4.58
C VAL A 100 1.83 -11.37 5.62
N VAL A 101 0.71 -12.01 5.27
CA VAL A 101 -0.40 -12.27 6.20
C VAL A 101 -0.14 -13.63 6.84
N ARG A 102 0.07 -13.65 8.15
CA ARG A 102 0.29 -14.87 8.92
C ARG A 102 -0.98 -15.29 9.66
N ASP A 103 -1.08 -16.57 9.99
CA ASP A 103 -2.15 -17.13 10.80
C ASP A 103 -2.16 -16.53 12.22
N ASP A 104 -3.35 -16.41 12.80
CA ASP A 104 -3.56 -16.07 14.21
C ASP A 104 -3.51 -17.36 15.03
N ILE A 105 -2.48 -17.51 15.87
CA ILE A 105 -2.24 -18.74 16.66
C ILE A 105 -2.31 -18.49 18.16
#